data_AF-A0A1H6K682-F1
#
_entry.id   AF-A0A1H6K682-F1
#
_cell.length_a   1.000
_cell.length_b   1.000
_cell.length_c   1.000
_cell.angle_alpha   90.00
_cell.angle_beta   90.00
_cell.angle_gamma   90.00
#
_symmetry.space_group_name_H-M   'P 1'
#
loop_
_entity.id
_entity.type
_entity.pdbx_description
1 polymer ?
#
loop_
_entity_poly.entity_id
_entity_poly.type
_entity_poly.pdbx_seq_one_letter_code
_entity_poly.pdbx_strand_id
1 'polypeptide(L)'
;MQDSLDPLSDRACRMTHAYKTGIKLRETLRDGVCLRAAVSEVTIHMEHLEDGYPSWHPAPDSFRAMLRLFIYREITGDSYRTLETYQELAEPFGLEHVPDEAVLSRAWRNRFDDGVREYVTVAAHYVVKEIHDYGPSVPAVRPKDEVTDSKPESTDDDEQDESGGAEFSDEQIHRTTRLARNHGFDGFDSGRAQNASYEDTQFFELQTFMGMVGCGTAQGAARFQFRRGGRVWPAWGHAPASGQAIRARSADRGLR
;
A
#
# COMPACT_ATOMS: atom_id res chain seq x y z
N MET A 1 19.52 -21.92 -25.36
CA MET A 1 18.88 -22.95 -24.53
C MET A 1 18.01 -22.19 -23.56
N GLN A 2 16.70 -22.17 -23.81
CA GLN A 2 15.73 -21.54 -22.92
C GLN A 2 15.31 -22.61 -21.93
N ASP A 3 15.84 -22.53 -20.71
CA ASP A 3 15.22 -23.21 -19.57
C ASP A 3 13.85 -22.58 -19.39
N SER A 4 12.81 -23.26 -19.89
CA SER A 4 11.45 -22.97 -19.43
C SER A 4 11.37 -23.50 -18.00
N LEU A 5 11.75 -22.66 -17.04
CA LEU A 5 11.48 -22.90 -15.63
C LEU A 5 9.96 -23.09 -15.50
N ASP A 6 9.55 -24.24 -15.00
CA ASP A 6 8.16 -24.53 -14.72
C ASP A 6 7.71 -23.62 -13.56
N PRO A 7 6.83 -22.63 -13.80
CA PRO A 7 6.41 -21.68 -12.77
C PRO A 7 5.73 -22.36 -11.57
N LEU A 8 5.18 -23.57 -11.75
CA LEU A 8 4.64 -24.37 -10.65
C LEU A 8 5.74 -24.96 -9.77
N SER A 9 6.88 -25.31 -10.35
CA SER A 9 8.07 -25.78 -9.64
C SER A 9 8.69 -24.66 -8.79
N ASP A 10 8.79 -23.45 -9.34
CA ASP A 10 9.38 -22.31 -8.62
C ASP A 10 8.54 -21.90 -7.41
N ARG A 11 7.20 -21.89 -7.56
CA ARG A 11 6.31 -21.65 -6.43
C ARG A 11 6.44 -22.75 -5.37
N ALA A 12 6.50 -24.03 -5.76
CA ALA A 12 6.69 -25.13 -4.81
C ALA A 12 8.03 -25.02 -4.05
N CYS A 13 9.11 -24.60 -4.71
CA CYS A 13 10.40 -24.31 -4.08
C CYS A 13 10.28 -23.16 -3.07
N ARG A 14 9.66 -22.03 -3.46
CA ARG A 14 9.41 -20.90 -2.55
C ARG A 14 8.62 -21.32 -1.31
N MET A 15 7.54 -22.07 -1.49
CA MET A 15 6.70 -22.54 -0.38
C MET A 15 7.47 -23.46 0.56
N THR A 16 8.25 -24.40 0.00
CA THR A 16 9.11 -25.28 0.80
C THR A 16 10.10 -24.47 1.62
N HIS A 17 10.71 -23.43 1.04
CA HIS A 17 11.63 -22.55 1.74
C HIS A 17 10.94 -21.70 2.82
N ALA A 18 9.76 -21.17 2.55
CA ALA A 18 8.96 -20.42 3.53
C ALA A 18 8.64 -21.28 4.76
N TYR A 19 8.19 -22.53 4.56
CA TYR A 19 7.95 -23.46 5.66
C TYR A 19 9.24 -23.81 6.41
N LYS A 20 10.37 -24.05 5.71
CA LYS A 20 11.66 -24.29 6.38
C LYS A 20 12.08 -23.12 7.27
N THR A 21 11.92 -21.89 6.79
CA THR A 21 12.17 -20.67 7.59
C THR A 21 11.25 -20.62 8.81
N GLY A 22 9.94 -20.86 8.64
CA GLY A 22 8.98 -20.88 9.74
C GLY A 22 9.26 -21.97 10.79
N ILE A 23 9.58 -23.19 10.35
CA ILE A 23 10.01 -24.31 11.22
C ILE A 23 11.23 -23.88 12.03
N LYS A 24 12.24 -23.29 11.38
CA LYS A 24 13.47 -22.90 12.06
C LYS A 24 13.24 -21.79 13.10
N LEU A 25 12.44 -20.78 12.76
CA LEU A 25 12.03 -19.73 13.70
C LEU A 25 11.35 -20.32 14.93
N ARG A 26 10.39 -21.20 14.71
CA ARG A 26 9.63 -21.87 15.78
C ARG A 26 10.55 -22.70 16.67
N GLU A 27 11.49 -23.46 16.11
CA GLU A 27 12.49 -24.21 16.89
C GLU A 27 13.33 -23.28 17.77
N THR A 28 13.87 -22.21 17.19
CA THR A 28 14.71 -21.25 17.93
C THR A 28 13.92 -20.55 19.04
N LEU A 29 12.65 -20.21 18.81
CA LEU A 29 11.76 -19.67 19.84
C LEU A 29 11.45 -20.68 20.95
N ARG A 30 11.29 -21.96 20.60
CA ARG A 30 11.13 -23.05 21.59
C ARG A 30 12.35 -23.22 22.48
N ASP A 31 13.55 -22.95 21.96
CA ASP A 31 14.80 -22.96 22.72
C ASP A 31 14.96 -21.75 23.66
N GLY A 32 13.95 -20.87 23.73
CA GLY A 32 13.91 -19.72 24.63
C GLY A 32 14.59 -18.46 24.09
N VAL A 33 14.99 -18.46 22.81
CA VAL A 33 15.52 -17.27 22.14
C VAL A 33 14.38 -16.28 21.89
N CYS A 34 14.63 -14.98 22.08
CA CYS A 34 13.61 -13.96 21.81
C CYS A 34 13.37 -13.80 20.29
N LEU A 35 12.17 -13.33 19.91
CA LEU A 35 11.74 -13.22 18.51
C LEU A 35 12.71 -12.43 17.63
N ARG A 36 13.19 -11.27 18.10
CA ARG A 36 14.19 -10.46 17.39
C ARG A 36 15.43 -11.27 17.03
N ALA A 37 16.00 -11.99 18.00
CA ALA A 37 17.19 -12.79 17.79
C ALA A 37 16.90 -14.00 16.88
N ALA A 38 15.75 -14.65 17.03
CA ALA A 38 15.34 -15.74 16.16
C ALA A 38 15.25 -15.30 14.68
N VAL A 39 14.66 -14.13 14.41
CA VAL A 39 14.53 -13.55 13.06
C VAL A 39 15.87 -13.05 12.51
N SER A 40 16.76 -12.52 13.36
CA SER A 40 18.14 -12.17 12.97
C SER A 40 18.90 -13.36 12.39
N GLU A 41 18.89 -14.48 13.12
CA GLU A 41 19.72 -15.65 12.84
C GLU A 41 19.10 -16.63 11.82
N VAL A 42 17.83 -16.46 11.46
CA VAL A 42 17.17 -17.39 10.55
C VAL A 42 17.80 -17.35 9.16
N THR A 43 18.03 -18.53 8.60
CA THR A 43 18.44 -18.66 7.20
C THR A 43 17.24 -18.44 6.28
N ILE A 44 17.38 -17.46 5.38
CA ILE A 44 16.39 -17.14 4.34
C ILE A 44 16.97 -17.53 2.99
N HIS A 45 16.28 -18.45 2.32
CA HIS A 45 16.61 -18.96 0.99
C HIS A 45 15.99 -18.06 -0.08
N MET A 46 16.84 -17.28 -0.76
CA MET A 46 16.41 -16.21 -1.68
C MET A 46 16.56 -16.59 -3.16
N GLU A 47 16.91 -17.83 -3.48
CA GLU A 47 17.24 -18.25 -4.85
C GLU A 47 16.04 -18.15 -5.82
N HIS A 48 14.83 -18.16 -5.27
CA HIS A 48 13.57 -18.06 -6.01
C HIS A 48 12.79 -16.80 -5.62
N LEU A 49 13.44 -15.81 -5.01
CA LEU A 49 12.83 -14.55 -4.58
C LEU A 49 13.44 -13.38 -5.36
N GLU A 50 12.59 -12.47 -5.84
CA GLU A 50 13.02 -11.31 -6.63
C GLU A 50 12.94 -10.01 -5.81
N ASP A 51 14.04 -9.26 -5.76
CA ASP A 51 14.12 -7.99 -5.01
C ASP A 51 13.49 -6.80 -5.75
N GLY A 52 13.16 -6.96 -7.03
CA GLY A 52 12.64 -5.89 -7.90
C GLY A 52 13.68 -4.82 -8.29
N TYR A 53 14.84 -4.76 -7.65
CA TYR A 53 15.93 -3.85 -8.00
C TYR A 53 16.88 -4.48 -9.04
N PRO A 54 17.25 -3.74 -10.09
CA PRO A 54 18.21 -4.24 -11.06
C PRO A 54 19.63 -4.26 -10.46
N SER A 55 20.45 -5.21 -10.91
CA SER A 55 21.81 -5.41 -10.41
C SER A 55 22.74 -4.18 -10.53
N TRP A 56 22.46 -3.29 -11.48
CA TRP A 56 23.24 -2.06 -11.71
C TRP A 56 22.79 -0.88 -10.84
N HIS A 57 21.66 -1.00 -10.13
CA HIS A 57 21.17 0.01 -9.18
C HIS A 57 20.57 -0.69 -7.96
N PRO A 58 21.42 -1.18 -7.04
CA PRO A 58 20.94 -1.88 -5.85
C PRO A 58 20.09 -0.96 -4.98
N ALA A 59 19.19 -1.57 -4.22
CA ALA A 59 18.44 -0.88 -3.19
C ALA A 59 19.37 -0.30 -2.12
N PRO A 60 18.98 0.79 -1.46
CA PRO A 60 19.70 1.28 -0.28
C PRO A 60 19.75 0.22 0.83
N ASP A 61 18.61 -0.43 1.08
CA ASP A 61 18.48 -1.49 2.07
C ASP A 61 18.61 -2.89 1.45
N SER A 62 19.43 -3.73 2.08
CA SER A 62 19.61 -5.13 1.70
C SER A 62 18.29 -5.88 1.63
N PHE A 63 18.07 -6.62 0.54
CA PHE A 63 16.87 -7.43 0.36
C PHE A 63 16.63 -8.38 1.53
N ARG A 64 17.67 -9.07 1.98
CA ARG A 64 17.60 -10.00 3.11
C ARG A 64 17.18 -9.28 4.40
N ALA A 65 17.68 -8.07 4.62
CA ALA A 65 17.39 -7.29 5.80
C ALA A 65 15.92 -6.85 5.80
N MET A 66 15.39 -6.43 4.65
CA MET A 66 13.96 -6.16 4.48
C MET A 66 13.11 -7.42 4.71
N LEU A 67 13.50 -8.58 4.16
CA LEU A 67 12.76 -9.82 4.39
C LEU A 67 12.66 -10.18 5.88
N ARG A 68 13.74 -10.04 6.64
CA ARG A 68 13.72 -10.23 8.11
C ARG A 68 12.75 -9.27 8.79
N LEU A 69 12.82 -7.99 8.43
CA LEU A 69 11.95 -6.96 8.99
C LEU A 69 10.47 -7.23 8.71
N PHE A 70 10.14 -7.64 7.49
CA PHE A 70 8.77 -7.99 7.11
C PHE A 70 8.28 -9.30 7.73
N ILE A 71 9.14 -10.32 7.88
CA ILE A 71 8.79 -11.53 8.63
C ILE A 71 8.51 -11.18 10.10
N TYR A 72 9.34 -10.33 10.72
CA TYR A 72 9.11 -9.85 12.07
C TYR A 72 7.74 -9.15 12.17
N ARG A 73 7.49 -8.16 11.29
CA ARG A 73 6.22 -7.43 11.24
C ARG A 73 5.03 -8.38 11.10
N GLU A 74 5.11 -9.35 10.20
CA GLU A 74 3.99 -10.25 9.92
C GLU A 74 3.70 -11.21 11.09
N ILE A 75 4.72 -11.56 11.89
CA ILE A 75 4.56 -12.34 13.13
C ILE A 75 3.96 -11.48 14.24
N THR A 76 4.38 -10.21 14.38
CA THR A 76 3.91 -9.34 15.45
C THR A 76 2.58 -8.65 15.15
N GLY A 77 2.23 -8.52 13.88
CA GLY A 77 1.07 -7.71 13.44
C GLY A 77 1.31 -6.20 13.58
N ASP A 78 2.57 -5.77 13.77
CA ASP A 78 2.87 -4.36 13.97
C ASP A 78 2.56 -3.52 12.71
N SER A 79 2.01 -2.32 12.93
CA SER A 79 1.88 -1.32 11.88
C SER A 79 3.26 -0.87 11.39
N TYR A 80 3.34 -0.33 10.17
CA TYR A 80 4.60 0.26 9.66
C TYR A 80 5.09 1.41 10.55
N ARG A 81 4.17 2.22 11.09
CA ARG A 81 4.48 3.29 12.06
C ARG A 81 5.10 2.74 13.33
N THR A 82 4.54 1.67 13.87
CA THR A 82 5.08 1.01 15.07
C THR A 82 6.49 0.50 14.78
N LEU A 83 6.68 -0.15 13.63
CA LEU A 83 7.96 -0.74 13.24
C LEU A 83 9.07 0.31 13.09
N GLU A 84 8.77 1.48 12.52
CA GLU A 84 9.69 2.62 12.40
C GLU A 84 10.25 3.07 13.77
N THR A 85 9.48 2.92 14.85
CA THR A 85 9.95 3.30 16.19
C THR A 85 10.98 2.33 16.78
N TYR A 86 11.06 1.10 16.26
CA TYR A 86 11.93 0.04 16.78
C TYR A 86 13.34 0.06 16.17
N GLN A 87 14.05 1.19 16.32
CA GLN A 87 15.39 1.35 15.75
C GLN A 87 16.40 0.29 16.25
N GLU A 88 16.14 -0.36 17.39
CA GLU A 88 16.92 -1.49 17.90
C GLU A 88 16.85 -2.76 17.04
N LEU A 89 15.94 -2.83 16.06
CA LEU A 89 15.88 -3.92 15.07
C LEU A 89 16.88 -3.74 13.93
N ALA A 90 17.43 -2.53 13.73
CA ALA A 90 18.27 -2.23 12.58
C ALA A 90 19.53 -3.10 12.53
N GLU A 91 20.38 -3.01 13.56
CA GLU A 91 21.64 -3.75 13.62
C GLU A 91 21.43 -5.28 13.53
N PRO A 92 20.55 -5.93 14.33
CA PRO A 92 20.32 -7.37 14.22
C PRO A 92 19.85 -7.82 12.83
N PHE A 93 19.05 -7.00 12.13
CA PHE A 93 18.57 -7.39 10.81
C PHE A 93 19.55 -7.07 9.68
N GLY A 94 20.62 -6.33 9.97
CA GLY A 94 21.63 -5.90 9.02
C GLY A 94 21.21 -4.65 8.24
N LEU A 95 20.47 -3.75 8.88
CA LEU A 95 20.08 -2.43 8.37
C LEU A 95 20.94 -1.35 9.05
N GLU A 96 21.14 -0.23 8.37
CA GLU A 96 21.78 0.95 8.97
C GLU A 96 20.83 1.67 9.95
N HIS A 97 19.55 1.73 9.59
CA HIS A 97 18.44 2.23 10.41
C HIS A 97 17.16 1.48 10.00
N VAL A 98 16.12 1.48 10.84
CA VAL A 98 14.82 0.94 10.39
C VAL A 98 14.19 1.94 9.41
N PRO A 99 13.82 1.51 8.18
CA PRO A 99 13.21 2.39 7.21
C PRO A 99 11.89 3.01 7.71
N ASP A 100 11.59 4.20 7.22
CA ASP A 100 10.36 4.91 7.56
C ASP A 100 9.09 4.19 7.05
N GLU A 101 7.93 4.56 7.60
CA GLU A 101 6.63 4.02 7.19
C GLU A 101 6.43 4.04 5.67
N ALA A 102 6.83 5.12 5.00
CA ALA A 102 6.62 5.29 3.57
C ALA A 102 7.48 4.32 2.74
N VAL A 103 8.73 4.10 3.15
CA VAL A 103 9.66 3.14 2.53
C VAL A 103 9.17 1.72 2.74
N LEU A 104 8.74 1.35 3.94
CA LEU A 104 8.15 0.04 4.23
C LEU A 104 6.90 -0.20 3.39
N SER A 105 5.97 0.75 3.41
CA SER A 105 4.73 0.67 2.65
C SER A 105 4.99 0.57 1.14
N ARG A 106 5.96 1.34 0.62
CA ARG A 106 6.37 1.27 -0.80
C ARG A 106 7.05 -0.05 -1.13
N ALA A 107 7.89 -0.59 -0.24
CA ALA A 107 8.57 -1.86 -0.42
C ALA A 107 7.55 -3.00 -0.56
N TRP A 108 6.58 -3.07 0.35
CA TRP A 108 5.53 -4.10 0.29
C TRP A 108 4.71 -4.04 -1.00
N ARG A 109 4.36 -2.84 -1.48
CA ARG A 109 3.52 -2.68 -2.67
C ARG A 109 4.25 -2.82 -3.99
N ASN A 110 5.49 -2.35 -4.08
CA ASN A 110 6.19 -2.16 -5.35
C ASN A 110 7.52 -2.90 -5.48
N ARG A 111 8.20 -3.18 -4.36
CA ARG A 111 9.49 -3.89 -4.36
C ARG A 111 9.25 -5.40 -4.34
N PHE A 112 8.34 -5.85 -3.49
CA PHE A 112 8.03 -7.26 -3.34
C PHE A 112 6.96 -7.69 -4.33
N ASP A 113 7.30 -8.70 -5.13
CA ASP A 113 6.33 -9.37 -5.99
C ASP A 113 5.40 -10.29 -5.17
N ASP A 114 4.44 -10.91 -5.84
CA ASP A 114 3.50 -11.85 -5.21
C ASP A 114 4.23 -13.04 -4.56
N GLY A 115 5.34 -13.50 -5.15
CA GLY A 115 6.10 -14.63 -4.62
C GLY A 115 6.80 -14.31 -3.30
N VAL A 116 7.36 -13.10 -3.18
CA VAL A 116 8.00 -12.60 -1.96
C VAL A 116 6.96 -12.34 -0.88
N ARG A 117 5.84 -11.70 -1.21
CA ARG A 117 4.75 -11.48 -0.26
C ARG A 117 4.20 -12.80 0.27
N GLU A 118 3.92 -13.75 -0.62
CA GLU A 118 3.46 -15.09 -0.24
C GLU A 118 4.48 -15.82 0.65
N TYR A 119 5.78 -15.72 0.35
CA TYR A 119 6.83 -16.29 1.17
C TYR A 119 6.83 -15.74 2.61
N VAL A 120 6.81 -14.42 2.75
CA VAL A 120 6.82 -13.74 4.05
C VAL A 120 5.60 -14.14 4.86
N THR A 121 4.41 -14.05 4.25
CA THR A 121 3.13 -14.39 4.87
C THR A 121 3.12 -15.85 5.33
N VAL A 122 3.48 -16.80 4.47
CA VAL A 122 3.47 -18.23 4.82
C VAL A 122 4.46 -18.55 5.95
N ALA A 123 5.68 -18.01 5.89
CA ALA A 123 6.67 -18.26 6.92
C ALA A 123 6.22 -17.72 8.29
N ALA A 124 5.70 -16.49 8.33
CA ALA A 124 5.23 -15.84 9.54
C ALA A 124 3.96 -16.51 10.10
N HIS A 125 2.97 -16.78 9.24
CA HIS A 125 1.70 -17.39 9.65
C HIS A 125 1.88 -18.80 10.19
N TYR A 126 2.82 -19.56 9.63
CA TYR A 126 3.21 -20.85 10.18
C TYR A 126 3.71 -20.70 11.62
N VAL A 127 4.59 -19.73 11.88
CA VAL A 127 5.14 -19.46 13.21
C VAL A 127 4.04 -19.07 14.20
N VAL A 128 3.14 -18.15 13.81
CA VAL A 128 2.00 -17.73 14.65
C VAL A 128 1.15 -18.94 15.03
N LYS A 129 0.74 -19.75 14.05
CA LYS A 129 -0.09 -20.94 14.29
C LYS A 129 0.61 -21.94 15.22
N GLU A 130 1.86 -22.29 14.93
CA GLU A 130 2.61 -23.26 15.74
C GLU A 130 2.89 -22.78 17.17
N ILE A 131 3.13 -21.48 17.37
CA ILE A 131 3.37 -20.93 18.69
C ILE A 131 2.11 -21.03 19.55
N HIS A 132 0.95 -20.65 18.99
CA HIS A 132 -0.32 -20.73 19.71
C HIS A 132 -0.78 -22.17 19.94
N ASP A 133 -0.50 -23.10 19.03
CA ASP A 133 -0.94 -24.49 19.16
C ASP A 133 -0.01 -25.35 20.04
N TYR A 134 1.30 -25.15 19.93
CA TYR A 134 2.30 -26.06 20.50
C TYR A 134 3.56 -25.38 21.06
N GLY A 135 3.58 -24.04 21.10
CA GLY A 135 4.77 -23.27 21.43
C GLY A 135 4.75 -22.62 22.81
N PRO A 136 5.88 -22.00 23.20
CA PRO A 136 5.94 -21.17 24.39
C PRO A 136 5.10 -19.90 24.20
N SER A 137 4.61 -19.32 25.30
CA SER A 137 3.96 -18.00 25.24
C SER A 137 5.01 -16.94 24.88
N VAL A 138 4.90 -16.37 23.68
CA VAL A 138 5.73 -15.27 23.20
C VAL A 138 4.85 -14.02 23.07
N PRO A 139 4.94 -13.05 24.00
CA PRO A 139 4.00 -11.92 24.05
C PRO A 139 3.94 -11.05 22.80
N ALA A 140 5.02 -11.02 22.02
CA ALA A 140 5.09 -10.21 20.80
C ALA A 140 4.35 -10.83 19.61
N VAL A 141 3.90 -12.09 19.69
CA VAL A 141 3.23 -12.78 18.58
C VAL A 141 1.76 -12.38 18.52
N ARG A 142 1.29 -11.98 17.34
CA ARG A 142 -0.12 -11.61 17.13
C ARG A 142 -1.09 -12.76 17.44
N PRO A 143 -2.36 -12.47 17.74
CA PRO A 143 -3.40 -13.50 17.93
C PRO A 143 -3.52 -14.46 16.73
N LYS A 144 -3.88 -15.72 17.01
CA LYS A 144 -4.00 -16.76 15.98
C LYS A 144 -5.18 -16.52 15.03
N ASP A 145 -6.28 -16.00 15.55
CA ASP A 145 -7.53 -15.71 14.84
C ASP A 145 -7.29 -14.76 13.65
N GLU A 146 -6.46 -13.74 13.82
CA GLU A 146 -6.10 -12.81 12.75
C GLU A 146 -5.34 -13.47 11.58
N VAL A 147 -4.83 -14.70 11.76
CA VAL A 147 -4.01 -15.44 10.78
C VAL A 147 -4.75 -16.68 10.25
N THR A 148 -5.78 -17.16 10.95
CA THR A 148 -6.58 -18.31 10.52
C THR A 148 -7.81 -17.92 9.72
N ASP A 149 -8.40 -16.75 9.99
CA ASP A 149 -9.56 -16.26 9.24
C ASP A 149 -9.16 -15.55 7.94
N SER A 150 -7.88 -15.17 7.82
CA SER A 150 -7.27 -14.78 6.57
C SER A 150 -7.08 -16.01 5.68
N LYS A 151 -8.00 -16.21 4.73
CA LYS A 151 -7.64 -16.84 3.46
C LYS A 151 -6.42 -16.07 2.91
N PRO A 152 -5.49 -16.66 2.14
CA PRO A 152 -4.51 -15.86 1.41
C PRO A 152 -5.29 -15.01 0.41
N GLU A 153 -5.74 -13.85 0.86
CA GLU A 153 -6.39 -12.86 0.04
C GLU A 153 -5.31 -12.30 -0.85
N SER A 154 -5.53 -12.46 -2.15
CA SER A 154 -5.03 -11.54 -3.16
C SER A 154 -5.17 -10.12 -2.60
N THR A 155 -4.05 -9.46 -2.38
CA THR A 155 -3.88 -8.00 -2.31
C THR A 155 -5.20 -7.21 -2.20
N ASP A 156 -5.67 -6.99 -0.98
CA ASP A 156 -6.52 -5.86 -0.55
C ASP A 156 -7.18 -6.22 0.79
N ASP A 157 -6.39 -6.40 1.86
CA ASP A 157 -6.93 -6.17 3.21
C ASP A 157 -5.79 -5.93 4.21
N ASP A 158 -5.29 -4.70 4.18
CA ASP A 158 -4.62 -4.06 5.31
C ASP A 158 -5.01 -2.55 5.22
N GLU A 159 -6.32 -2.30 5.04
CA GLU A 159 -6.95 -0.98 5.09
C GLU A 159 -7.70 -0.79 6.42
N GLN A 160 -6.99 -0.84 7.55
CA GLN A 160 -7.49 -0.26 8.79
C GLN A 160 -6.38 0.53 9.50
N ASP A 161 -6.00 1.67 8.92
CA ASP A 161 -6.07 2.94 9.65
C ASP A 161 -6.02 4.16 8.71
N GLU A 162 -7.03 5.01 8.84
CA GLU A 162 -7.16 6.41 8.40
C GLU A 162 -6.78 6.81 6.95
N SER A 163 -7.62 6.39 5.98
CA SER A 163 -8.08 7.16 4.80
C SER A 163 -8.57 6.18 3.71
N GLY A 164 -9.53 5.31 4.04
CA GLY A 164 -10.16 4.40 3.08
C GLY A 164 -11.07 5.15 2.10
N GLY A 165 -10.47 5.85 1.15
CA GLY A 165 -11.13 6.17 -0.11
C GLY A 165 -10.83 5.02 -1.04
N ALA A 166 -11.80 4.11 -1.24
CA ALA A 166 -11.70 3.04 -2.24
C ALA A 166 -11.05 3.59 -3.52
N GLU A 167 -9.91 3.03 -3.94
CA GLU A 167 -9.24 3.48 -5.16
C GLU A 167 -10.19 3.24 -6.34
N PHE A 168 -10.80 4.31 -6.83
CA PHE A 168 -11.72 4.21 -7.96
C PHE A 168 -10.94 3.81 -9.20
N SER A 169 -11.42 2.78 -9.93
CA SER A 169 -10.85 2.44 -11.24
C SER A 169 -10.97 3.64 -12.20
N ASP A 170 -10.10 3.71 -13.21
CA ASP A 170 -10.14 4.79 -14.19
C ASP A 170 -11.51 4.88 -14.88
N GLU A 171 -12.16 3.75 -15.17
CA GLU A 171 -13.51 3.70 -15.73
C GLU A 171 -14.56 4.23 -14.76
N GLN A 172 -14.44 3.90 -13.46
CA GLN A 172 -15.33 4.41 -12.42
C GLN A 172 -15.18 5.92 -12.27
N ILE A 173 -13.95 6.42 -12.23
CA ILE A 173 -13.64 7.86 -12.19
C ILE A 173 -14.26 8.56 -13.39
N HIS A 174 -14.04 8.06 -14.61
CA HIS A 174 -14.59 8.66 -15.82
C HIS A 174 -16.13 8.64 -15.85
N ARG A 175 -16.73 7.51 -15.49
CA ARG A 175 -18.19 7.35 -15.48
C ARG A 175 -18.82 8.28 -14.44
N THR A 176 -18.32 8.29 -13.21
CA THR A 176 -18.86 9.10 -12.11
C THR A 176 -18.67 10.59 -12.38
N THR A 177 -17.48 11.01 -12.81
CA THR A 177 -17.20 12.41 -13.17
C THR A 177 -18.11 12.88 -14.29
N ARG A 178 -18.33 12.05 -15.32
CA ARG A 178 -19.24 12.38 -16.45
C ARG A 178 -20.70 12.44 -16.00
N LEU A 179 -21.14 11.54 -15.12
CA LEU A 179 -22.51 11.50 -14.61
C LEU A 179 -22.81 12.72 -13.72
N ALA A 180 -21.87 13.07 -12.84
CA ALA A 180 -21.95 14.28 -12.01
C ALA A 180 -21.96 15.55 -12.87
N ARG A 181 -21.15 15.61 -13.94
CA ARG A 181 -21.18 16.70 -14.92
C ARG A 181 -22.52 16.86 -15.61
N ASN A 182 -23.10 15.77 -16.09
CA ASN A 182 -24.32 15.82 -16.89
C ASN A 182 -25.59 16.06 -16.05
N HIS A 183 -25.56 15.79 -14.74
CA HIS A 183 -26.76 15.78 -13.92
C HIS A 183 -26.67 16.54 -12.59
N GLY A 184 -25.47 16.81 -12.08
CA GLY A 184 -25.25 17.34 -10.73
C GLY A 184 -24.67 18.75 -10.69
N PHE A 185 -23.72 19.08 -11.57
CA PHE A 185 -22.94 20.32 -11.43
C PHE A 185 -23.71 21.59 -11.79
N ASP A 186 -24.69 21.51 -12.70
CA ASP A 186 -25.46 22.68 -13.15
C ASP A 186 -26.31 23.33 -12.03
N GLY A 187 -26.56 22.60 -10.93
CA GLY A 187 -27.31 23.09 -9.78
C GLY A 187 -26.51 23.93 -8.77
N PHE A 188 -25.19 24.06 -8.94
CA PHE A 188 -24.31 24.71 -7.96
C PHE A 188 -23.67 25.98 -8.52
N ASP A 189 -23.44 26.95 -7.63
CA ASP A 189 -22.64 28.14 -7.91
C ASP A 189 -21.44 28.13 -6.96
N SER A 190 -20.24 28.21 -7.55
CA SER A 190 -18.99 28.20 -6.77
C SER A 190 -18.70 29.55 -6.11
N GLY A 191 -19.38 30.63 -6.51
CA GLY A 191 -19.12 31.98 -6.03
C GLY A 191 -17.75 32.53 -6.45
N ARG A 192 -17.11 31.93 -7.46
CA ARG A 192 -15.79 32.34 -7.94
C ARG A 192 -15.83 33.70 -8.62
N ALA A 193 -14.69 34.40 -8.54
CA ALA A 193 -14.54 35.76 -9.07
C ALA A 193 -14.83 35.83 -10.58
N GLN A 194 -15.36 36.97 -11.04
CA GLN A 194 -15.76 37.19 -12.44
C GLN A 194 -14.60 37.06 -13.45
N ASN A 195 -13.36 37.17 -13.00
CA ASN A 195 -12.16 36.98 -13.81
C ASN A 195 -11.67 35.52 -13.87
N ALA A 196 -12.50 34.56 -13.46
CA ALA A 196 -12.17 33.14 -13.53
C ALA A 196 -11.96 32.69 -14.99
N SER A 197 -10.82 32.05 -15.25
CA SER A 197 -10.46 31.57 -16.59
C SER A 197 -11.21 30.31 -17.06
N TYR A 198 -12.11 29.76 -16.23
CA TYR A 198 -12.86 28.54 -16.50
C TYR A 198 -14.16 28.50 -15.70
N GLU A 199 -15.19 27.90 -16.33
CA GLU A 199 -16.56 27.75 -15.82
C GLU A 199 -16.64 26.86 -14.58
N ASP A 200 -17.68 27.08 -13.76
CA ASP A 200 -17.97 26.33 -12.53
C ASP A 200 -18.08 24.82 -12.75
N THR A 201 -18.71 24.40 -13.85
CA THR A 201 -18.81 22.98 -14.21
C THR A 201 -17.43 22.34 -14.37
N GLN A 202 -16.45 23.08 -14.90
CA GLN A 202 -15.08 22.58 -15.07
C GLN A 202 -14.32 22.53 -13.75
N PHE A 203 -14.61 23.50 -12.86
CA PHE A 203 -14.07 23.52 -11.51
C PHE A 203 -14.58 22.33 -10.68
N PHE A 204 -15.90 22.10 -10.64
CA PHE A 204 -16.48 20.98 -9.90
C PHE A 204 -16.05 19.62 -10.46
N GLU A 205 -15.86 19.53 -11.78
CA GLU A 205 -15.37 18.31 -12.41
C GLU A 205 -13.94 17.96 -11.98
N LEU A 206 -13.06 18.96 -11.93
CA LEU A 206 -11.70 18.77 -11.42
C LEU A 206 -11.71 18.42 -9.92
N GLN A 207 -12.51 19.12 -9.10
CA GLN A 207 -12.59 18.83 -7.66
C GLN A 207 -13.09 17.41 -7.40
N THR A 208 -14.10 16.97 -8.16
CA THR A 208 -14.64 15.60 -8.10
C THR A 208 -13.56 14.58 -8.47
N PHE A 209 -12.82 14.83 -9.56
CA PHE A 209 -11.71 13.97 -9.98
C PHE A 209 -10.58 13.92 -8.93
N MET A 210 -10.17 15.08 -8.41
CA MET A 210 -9.11 15.18 -7.41
C MET A 210 -9.47 14.47 -6.11
N GLY A 211 -10.73 14.59 -5.67
CA GLY A 211 -11.24 13.86 -4.50
C GLY A 211 -11.23 12.35 -4.69
N MET A 212 -11.49 11.85 -5.91
CA MET A 212 -11.45 10.42 -6.22
C MET A 212 -10.03 9.86 -6.42
N VAL A 213 -9.07 10.71 -6.82
CA VAL A 213 -7.66 10.30 -7.07
C VAL A 213 -6.74 10.63 -5.89
N GLY A 214 -7.26 11.25 -4.82
CA GLY A 214 -6.49 11.59 -3.63
C GLY A 214 -5.31 12.54 -3.90
N CYS A 215 -5.45 13.49 -4.83
CA CYS A 215 -4.33 14.35 -5.25
C CYS A 215 -4.61 15.85 -5.09
N GLY A 216 -3.56 16.62 -4.77
CA GLY A 216 -3.61 18.09 -4.66
C GLY A 216 -3.69 18.80 -6.03
N THR A 217 -4.05 20.09 -6.02
CA THR A 217 -4.47 20.86 -7.21
C THR A 217 -3.49 20.84 -8.38
N ALA A 218 -2.18 21.00 -8.12
CA ALA A 218 -1.18 21.03 -9.19
C ALA A 218 -1.00 19.67 -9.89
N GLN A 219 -1.00 18.59 -9.12
CA GLN A 219 -0.82 17.22 -9.60
C GLN A 219 -2.11 16.68 -10.23
N GLY A 220 -3.26 17.06 -9.66
CA GLY A 220 -4.60 16.72 -10.16
C GLY A 220 -4.92 17.36 -11.50
N ALA A 221 -4.61 18.64 -11.71
CA ALA A 221 -4.84 19.31 -12.99
C ALA A 221 -4.03 18.70 -14.13
N ALA A 222 -2.76 18.35 -13.90
CA ALA A 222 -1.91 17.69 -14.90
C ALA A 222 -2.44 16.30 -15.27
N ARG A 223 -2.80 15.47 -14.28
CA ARG A 223 -3.38 14.14 -14.50
C ARG A 223 -4.75 14.19 -15.19
N PHE A 224 -5.56 15.18 -14.86
CA PHE A 224 -6.86 15.40 -15.48
C PHE A 224 -6.75 15.78 -16.97
N GLN A 225 -5.77 16.62 -17.33
CA GLN A 225 -5.53 17.03 -18.72
C GLN A 225 -5.13 15.84 -19.62
N PHE A 226 -4.27 14.94 -19.12
CA PHE A 226 -3.85 13.75 -19.86
C PHE A 226 -5.02 12.82 -20.20
N ARG A 227 -6.00 12.69 -19.30
CA ARG A 227 -7.11 11.74 -19.44
C ARG A 227 -8.24 12.22 -20.36
N ARG A 228 -8.41 13.52 -20.54
CA ARG A 228 -9.54 14.08 -21.31
C ARG A 228 -9.33 14.23 -22.81
N GLY A 229 -8.13 13.94 -23.32
CA GLY A 229 -7.83 13.96 -24.76
C GLY A 229 -7.98 15.34 -25.41
N GLY A 230 -6.91 16.15 -25.40
CA GLY A 230 -6.65 17.17 -26.42
C GLY A 230 -7.23 18.59 -26.26
N ARG A 231 -7.96 18.91 -25.17
CA ARG A 231 -8.26 20.33 -24.86
C ARG A 231 -7.30 20.85 -23.78
N VAL A 232 -6.39 21.73 -24.18
CA VAL A 232 -5.44 22.41 -23.28
C VAL A 232 -6.23 23.29 -22.31
N TRP A 233 -6.01 23.09 -21.02
CA TRP A 233 -6.53 23.96 -19.97
C TRP A 233 -5.49 25.04 -19.65
N PRO A 234 -5.89 26.27 -19.31
CA PRO A 234 -4.93 27.30 -18.91
C PRO A 234 -4.14 26.84 -17.68
N ALA A 235 -2.85 27.19 -17.65
CA ALA A 235 -1.97 26.85 -16.54
C ALA A 235 -2.60 27.33 -15.22
N TRP A 236 -2.67 26.44 -14.23
CA TRP A 236 -3.18 26.72 -12.90
C TRP A 236 -2.19 27.62 -12.14
N GLY A 237 -2.11 28.87 -12.54
CA GLY A 237 -1.35 29.90 -11.86
C GLY A 237 -2.19 30.50 -10.74
N HIS A 238 -1.82 30.20 -9.49
CA HIS A 238 -2.23 30.89 -8.26
C HIS A 238 -3.75 31.13 -8.09
N ALA A 239 -4.49 30.09 -7.67
CA ALA A 239 -5.78 30.30 -7.03
C ALA A 239 -5.59 30.29 -5.50
N PRO A 240 -5.95 31.38 -4.77
CA PRO A 240 -5.85 31.39 -3.32
C PRO A 240 -6.86 30.40 -2.73
N ALA A 241 -6.38 29.57 -1.81
CA ALA A 241 -7.24 28.80 -0.91
C ALA A 241 -8.12 29.78 -0.13
N SER A 242 -9.37 29.92 -0.56
CA SER A 242 -10.36 30.71 0.18
C SER A 242 -11.63 29.88 0.25
N GLY A 243 -11.91 29.38 1.46
CA GLY A 243 -13.17 28.76 1.80
C GLY A 243 -14.27 29.81 1.71
N GLN A 244 -15.04 29.77 0.63
CA GLN A 244 -16.38 30.35 0.59
C GLN A 244 -17.37 29.24 0.31
N ALA A 245 -18.50 29.30 1.04
CA ALA A 245 -19.51 28.26 1.02
C ALA A 245 -20.14 28.10 -0.37
N ILE A 246 -20.09 26.88 -0.90
CA ILE A 246 -20.83 26.47 -2.11
C ILE A 246 -22.33 26.70 -1.85
N ARG A 247 -23.00 27.42 -2.75
CA ARG A 247 -24.44 27.66 -2.64
C ARG A 247 -25.18 26.87 -3.72
N ALA A 248 -26.28 26.22 -3.34
CA ALA A 248 -27.21 25.68 -4.31
C ALA A 248 -27.91 26.84 -5.04
N ARG A 249 -27.98 26.80 -6.36
CA ARG A 249 -28.77 27.76 -7.12
C ARG A 249 -30.24 27.48 -6.84
N SER A 250 -30.89 28.37 -6.09
CA SER A 250 -32.36 28.40 -5.97
C SER A 250 -32.94 28.63 -7.36
N ALA A 251 -33.59 27.62 -7.92
CA ALA A 251 -34.37 27.78 -9.15
C ALA A 251 -35.60 28.65 -8.85
N ASP A 252 -35.45 29.97 -9.00
CA ASP A 252 -36.58 30.88 -9.08
C ASP A 252 -37.26 30.63 -10.43
N ARG A 253 -38.18 29.66 -10.45
CA ARG A 253 -39.13 29.50 -11.55
C ARG A 253 -40.12 30.64 -11.45
N GLY A 254 -39.75 31.77 -12.05
CA GLY A 254 -40.69 32.81 -12.41
C GLY A 254 -41.79 32.23 -13.29
N LEU A 255 -42.98 32.07 -12.71
CA LEU A 255 -44.21 31.91 -13.46
C LEU A 255 -44.49 33.21 -14.21
N ARG A 256 -44.34 33.18 -15.54
CA ARG A 256 -45.17 33.93 -16.48
C ARG A 256 -45.48 33.04 -17.67
#